data_AF-A0A803QQ02-F1
#
_entry.id   AF-A0A803QQ02-F1
#
_cell.length_a   1.000
_cell.length_b   1.000
_cell.length_c   1.000
_cell.angle_alpha   90.00
_cell.angle_beta   90.00
_cell.angle_gamma   90.00
#
_symmetry.space_group_name_H-M   'P 1'
#
loop_
_entity.id
_entity.type
_entity.pdbx_description
1 polymer ?
#
loop_
_entity_poly.entity_id
_entity_poly.type
_entity_poly.pdbx_seq_one_letter_code
_entity_poly.pdbx_strand_id
1 'polypeptide(L)'
;MDDLRSAMEEHMDQMADLVQKLSAELRTGLRPAYDNFIGFFQAIDWKEPWLMGLLGFHFLVLLTTITSRKNLNFQMILFLLSLGGVFLAERLNSFLGKNWKCFAGQNYFDPNGVFLSVLWSGPLLIIAIIILINTLFSLCHLIVRWKRAELRHRATLARNKQE
;
A
#
# COMPACT_ATOMS: atom_id res chain seq x y z
N MET A 1 -25.29 15.00 40.54
CA MET A 1 -25.03 14.10 39.39
C MET A 1 -25.24 14.84 38.08
N ASP A 2 -26.14 15.83 38.04
CA ASP A 2 -26.44 16.63 36.84
C ASP A 2 -25.30 17.57 36.43
N ASP A 3 -24.57 18.18 37.38
CA ASP A 3 -23.42 19.05 37.06
C ASP A 3 -22.28 18.30 36.36
N LEU A 4 -22.03 17.06 36.76
CA LEU A 4 -20.97 16.21 36.19
C LEU A 4 -21.35 15.78 34.75
N ARG A 5 -22.65 15.58 34.52
CA ARG A 5 -23.19 15.24 33.20
C ARG A 5 -23.18 16.46 32.28
N SER A 6 -23.52 17.64 32.81
CA SER A 6 -23.45 18.92 32.10
C SER A 6 -22.01 19.26 31.68
N ALA A 7 -21.04 19.11 32.58
CA ALA A 7 -19.62 19.35 32.26
C ALA A 7 -19.07 18.36 31.21
N MET A 8 -19.57 17.12 31.21
CA MET A 8 -19.20 16.11 30.21
C MET A 8 -19.83 16.40 28.84
N GLU A 9 -21.08 16.87 28.79
CA GLU A 9 -21.74 17.30 27.56
C GLU A 9 -21.04 18.52 26.95
N GLU A 10 -20.64 19.50 27.76
CA GLU A 10 -19.92 20.68 27.29
C GLU A 10 -18.53 20.33 26.71
N HIS A 11 -17.81 19.41 27.34
CA HIS A 11 -16.53 18.91 26.81
C HIS A 11 -16.71 18.09 25.52
N MET A 12 -17.82 17.34 25.40
CA MET A 12 -18.15 16.59 24.19
C MET A 12 -18.43 17.53 23.01
N ASP A 13 -19.15 18.63 23.25
CA ASP A 13 -19.43 19.65 22.23
C ASP A 13 -18.15 20.38 21.79
N GLN A 14 -17.23 20.69 22.72
CA GLN A 14 -15.92 21.25 22.38
C GLN A 14 -15.09 20.30 21.51
N MET A 15 -15.06 19.01 21.84
CA MET A 15 -14.37 18.01 21.03
C MET A 15 -15.01 17.87 19.64
N ALA A 16 -16.34 17.93 19.55
CA ALA A 16 -17.06 17.88 18.29
C ALA A 16 -16.71 19.08 17.39
N ASP A 17 -16.66 20.29 17.94
CA ASP A 17 -16.28 21.49 17.18
C ASP A 17 -14.83 21.42 16.67
N LEU A 18 -13.89 20.94 17.50
CA LEU A 18 -12.49 20.74 17.08
C LEU A 18 -12.36 19.71 15.96
N VAL A 19 -13.05 18.57 16.08
CA VAL A 19 -13.06 17.55 15.03
C VAL A 19 -13.69 18.10 13.76
N GLN A 20 -14.78 18.85 13.88
CA GLN A 20 -15.48 19.44 12.74
C GLN A 20 -14.60 20.48 12.03
N LYS A 21 -13.92 21.35 12.79
CA LYS A 21 -12.99 22.34 12.26
C LYS A 21 -11.77 21.69 11.58
N LEU A 22 -11.16 20.68 12.22
CA LEU A 22 -10.08 19.90 11.62
C LEU A 22 -10.53 19.20 10.33
N SER A 23 -11.73 18.59 10.33
CA SER A 23 -12.28 17.93 9.15
C SER A 23 -12.54 18.93 8.02
N ALA A 24 -13.00 20.14 8.35
CA ALA A 24 -13.26 21.20 7.39
C ALA A 24 -11.97 21.71 6.76
N GLU A 25 -10.94 21.97 7.57
CA GLU A 25 -9.61 22.39 7.09
C GLU A 25 -8.92 21.30 6.27
N LEU A 26 -9.01 20.03 6.70
CA LEU A 26 -8.48 18.90 5.93
C LEU A 26 -9.19 18.80 4.58
N ARG A 27 -10.52 18.92 4.57
CA ARG A 27 -11.32 18.85 3.34
C ARG A 27 -11.03 20.02 2.41
N THR A 28 -10.93 21.25 2.90
CA THR A 28 -10.62 22.40 2.05
C THR A 28 -9.20 22.33 1.49
N GLY A 29 -8.24 21.85 2.27
CA GLY A 29 -6.86 21.61 1.81
C GLY A 29 -6.74 20.47 0.79
N LEU A 30 -7.50 19.37 0.94
CA LEU A 30 -7.45 18.22 0.03
C LEU A 30 -8.26 18.40 -1.25
N ARG A 31 -9.33 19.22 -1.24
CA ARG A 31 -10.20 19.46 -2.42
C ARG A 31 -9.42 19.76 -3.70
N PRO A 32 -8.52 20.76 -3.77
CA PRO A 32 -7.80 21.06 -5.00
C PRO A 32 -6.92 19.91 -5.46
N ALA A 33 -6.23 19.21 -4.55
CA ALA A 33 -5.43 18.05 -4.91
C ALA A 33 -6.32 16.93 -5.49
N TYR A 34 -7.44 16.64 -4.84
CA TYR A 34 -8.42 15.65 -5.28
C TYR A 34 -8.99 16.00 -6.67
N ASP A 35 -9.37 17.25 -6.90
CA ASP A 35 -9.91 17.70 -8.18
C ASP A 35 -8.87 17.55 -9.31
N ASN A 36 -7.59 17.83 -9.03
CA ASN A 36 -6.49 17.57 -9.98
C ASN A 36 -6.31 16.07 -10.27
N PHE A 37 -6.39 15.20 -9.26
CA PHE A 37 -6.30 13.75 -9.45
C PHE A 37 -7.46 13.20 -10.28
N ILE A 38 -8.69 13.65 -10.00
CA ILE A 38 -9.87 13.24 -10.77
C ILE A 38 -9.78 13.76 -12.20
N GLY A 39 -9.37 15.01 -12.40
CA GLY A 39 -9.15 15.58 -13.73
C GLY A 39 -8.10 14.81 -14.53
N PHE A 40 -7.00 14.40 -13.88
CA PHE A 40 -5.99 13.55 -14.48
C PHE A 40 -6.56 12.19 -14.92
N PHE A 41 -7.31 11.49 -14.06
CA PHE A 41 -7.93 10.21 -14.41
C PHE A 41 -9.03 10.31 -15.48
N GLN A 42 -9.75 11.43 -15.54
CA GLN A 42 -10.75 11.66 -16.56
C GLN A 42 -10.15 11.98 -17.93
N ALA A 43 -8.97 12.60 -17.96
CA ALA A 43 -8.23 12.84 -19.20
C ALA A 43 -7.65 11.56 -19.81
N ILE A 44 -7.55 10.48 -19.02
CA ILE A 44 -7.04 9.19 -19.49
C ILE A 44 -8.14 8.44 -20.24
N ASP A 45 -7.83 8.00 -21.46
CA ASP A 45 -8.76 7.17 -22.23
C ASP A 45 -8.68 5.70 -21.79
N TRP A 46 -9.58 5.34 -20.88
CA TRP A 46 -9.68 3.97 -20.35
C TRP A 46 -10.16 2.94 -21.35
N LYS A 47 -10.56 3.34 -22.57
CA LYS A 47 -10.94 2.40 -23.63
C LYS A 47 -9.74 1.74 -24.29
N GLU A 48 -8.53 2.22 -24.04
CA GLU A 48 -7.34 1.63 -24.63
C GLU A 48 -7.05 0.22 -24.10
N PRO A 49 -6.84 -0.77 -24.99
CA PRO A 49 -6.74 -2.18 -24.61
C PRO A 49 -5.51 -2.48 -23.74
N TRP A 50 -4.40 -1.77 -23.95
CA TRP A 50 -3.18 -1.95 -23.15
C TRP A 50 -3.38 -1.48 -21.69
N LEU A 51 -4.18 -0.43 -21.47
CA LEU A 51 -4.47 0.10 -20.14
C LEU A 51 -5.42 -0.83 -19.37
N MET A 52 -6.40 -1.43 -20.06
CA MET A 52 -7.22 -2.51 -19.47
C MET A 52 -6.37 -3.74 -19.12
N GLY A 53 -5.43 -4.11 -20.00
CA GLY A 53 -4.46 -5.17 -19.72
C GLY A 53 -3.62 -4.87 -18.47
N LEU A 54 -3.20 -3.61 -18.31
CA LEU A 54 -2.47 -3.15 -17.14
C LEU A 54 -3.31 -3.25 -15.86
N LEU A 55 -4.57 -2.82 -15.88
CA LEU A 55 -5.48 -2.98 -14.75
C LEU A 55 -5.70 -4.45 -14.40
N GLY A 56 -5.88 -5.30 -15.42
CA GLY A 56 -5.98 -6.75 -15.26
C GLY A 56 -4.75 -7.36 -14.61
N PHE A 57 -3.55 -6.95 -15.04
CA PHE A 57 -2.29 -7.37 -14.42
C PHE A 57 -2.24 -7.02 -12.93
N HIS A 58 -2.58 -5.79 -12.55
CA HIS A 58 -2.61 -5.40 -11.14
C HIS A 58 -3.64 -6.20 -10.34
N PHE A 59 -4.83 -6.45 -10.90
CA PHE A 59 -5.83 -7.28 -10.26
C PHE A 59 -5.33 -8.72 -10.06
N LEU A 60 -4.64 -9.30 -11.03
CA LEU A 60 -4.04 -10.64 -10.91
C LEU A 60 -2.94 -10.69 -9.85
N VAL A 61 -2.07 -9.67 -9.78
CA VAL A 61 -1.03 -9.58 -8.74
C VAL A 61 -1.66 -9.42 -7.35
N LEU A 62 -2.72 -8.61 -7.23
CA LEU A 62 -3.48 -8.47 -5.99
C LEU A 62 -4.14 -9.78 -5.57
N LEU A 63 -4.80 -10.48 -6.51
CA LEU A 63 -5.42 -11.77 -6.25
C LEU A 63 -4.38 -12.80 -5.80
N THR A 64 -3.25 -12.84 -6.49
CA THR A 64 -2.11 -13.70 -6.15
C THR A 64 -1.53 -13.38 -4.77
N THR A 65 -1.48 -12.10 -4.40
CA THR A 65 -1.08 -11.64 -3.06
C THR A 65 -2.04 -12.14 -1.98
N ILE A 66 -3.35 -12.06 -2.25
CA ILE A 66 -4.42 -12.50 -1.34
C ILE A 66 -4.40 -14.02 -1.15
N THR A 67 -4.19 -14.79 -2.21
CA THR A 67 -4.14 -16.26 -2.15
C THR A 67 -2.86 -16.77 -1.51
N SER A 68 -1.73 -16.11 -1.75
CA SER A 68 -0.43 -16.50 -1.20
C SER A 68 -0.20 -16.10 0.26
N ARG A 69 -1.22 -15.59 0.98
CA ARG A 69 -1.10 -15.20 2.40
C ARG A 69 -0.58 -16.29 3.34
N LYS A 70 -0.65 -17.57 2.94
CA LYS A 70 -0.12 -18.70 3.72
C LYS A 70 1.38 -18.94 3.51
N ASN A 71 1.94 -18.48 2.39
CA ASN A 71 3.31 -18.79 1.97
C ASN A 71 4.20 -17.55 2.06
N LEU A 72 4.93 -17.41 3.17
CA LEU A 72 5.79 -16.24 3.41
C LEU A 72 6.89 -16.06 2.37
N ASN A 73 7.54 -17.15 1.96
CA ASN A 73 8.61 -17.09 0.96
C ASN A 73 8.12 -16.51 -0.37
N PHE A 74 6.92 -16.91 -0.79
CA PHE A 74 6.33 -16.41 -2.03
C PHE A 74 5.90 -14.94 -1.90
N GLN A 75 5.35 -14.55 -0.74
CA GLN A 75 5.08 -13.14 -0.46
C GLN A 75 6.34 -12.27 -0.49
N MET A 76 7.47 -12.76 0.01
CA MET A 76 8.74 -12.03 -0.05
C MET A 76 9.23 -11.84 -1.49
N ILE A 77 9.07 -12.87 -2.35
CA ILE A 77 9.40 -12.75 -3.78
C ILE A 77 8.48 -11.71 -4.45
N LEU A 78 7.17 -11.78 -4.21
CA LEU A 78 6.22 -10.78 -4.73
C LEU A 78 6.56 -9.37 -4.26
N PHE A 79 6.93 -9.21 -3.00
CA PHE A 79 7.33 -7.91 -2.45
C PHE A 79 8.55 -7.35 -3.16
N LEU A 80 9.60 -8.16 -3.34
CA LEU A 80 10.80 -7.75 -4.08
C LEU A 80 10.50 -7.44 -5.55
N LEU A 81 9.63 -8.22 -6.19
CA LEU A 81 9.18 -7.95 -7.56
C LEU A 81 8.40 -6.63 -7.66
N SER A 82 7.51 -6.34 -6.72
CA SER A 82 6.78 -5.07 -6.68
C SER A 82 7.73 -3.87 -6.51
N LEU A 83 8.70 -3.97 -5.59
CA LEU A 83 9.71 -2.92 -5.40
C LEU A 83 10.60 -2.76 -6.63
N GLY A 84 11.03 -3.86 -7.24
CA GLY A 84 11.79 -3.84 -8.49
C GLY A 84 11.00 -3.19 -9.62
N GLY A 85 9.70 -3.49 -9.72
CA GLY A 85 8.79 -2.86 -10.67
C GLY A 85 8.67 -1.35 -10.47
N VAL A 86 8.56 -0.90 -9.23
CA VAL A 86 8.55 0.55 -8.90
C VAL A 86 9.88 1.20 -9.26
N PHE A 87 11.01 0.56 -8.94
CA PHE A 87 12.35 1.07 -9.30
C PHE A 87 12.54 1.19 -10.82
N LEU A 88 12.00 0.24 -11.58
CA LEU A 88 12.04 0.25 -13.04
C LEU A 88 11.06 1.22 -13.69
N ALA A 89 10.15 1.83 -12.92
CA ALA A 89 9.09 2.69 -13.46
C ALA A 89 9.69 3.83 -14.32
N GLU A 90 10.67 4.58 -13.83
CA GLU A 90 11.26 5.67 -14.61
C GLU A 90 11.83 5.21 -15.97
N ARG A 91 12.52 4.06 -15.98
CA ARG A 91 13.07 3.47 -17.20
C ARG A 91 11.97 2.99 -18.15
N LEU A 92 10.93 2.35 -17.60
CA LEU A 92 9.76 1.93 -18.37
C LEU A 92 9.04 3.14 -18.97
N ASN A 93 8.90 4.24 -18.22
CA ASN A 93 8.26 5.46 -18.69
C ASN A 93 9.01 6.05 -19.88
N SER A 94 10.34 6.17 -19.79
CA SER A 94 11.16 6.66 -20.92
C SER A 94 11.10 5.72 -22.12
N PHE A 95 11.09 4.40 -21.91
CA PHE A 95 11.04 3.42 -22.98
C PHE A 95 9.68 3.39 -23.68
N LEU A 96 8.60 3.31 -22.91
CA LEU A 96 7.22 3.32 -23.42
C LEU A 96 6.89 4.67 -24.06
N GLY A 97 7.37 5.78 -23.50
CA GLY A 97 7.26 7.12 -24.07
C GLY A 97 8.04 7.34 -25.37
N LYS A 98 8.98 6.47 -25.74
CA LYS A 98 9.60 6.48 -27.09
C LYS A 98 8.81 5.64 -28.10
N ASN A 99 8.09 4.62 -27.62
CA ASN A 99 7.41 3.62 -28.44
C ASN A 99 5.89 3.73 -28.39
N TRP A 100 5.33 4.80 -27.79
CA TRP A 100 3.89 4.95 -27.55
C TRP A 100 3.05 4.77 -28.81
N LYS A 101 3.54 5.23 -29.96
CA LYS A 101 2.87 5.12 -31.26
C LYS A 101 2.56 3.68 -31.70
N CYS A 102 3.28 2.69 -31.16
CA CYS A 102 3.04 1.28 -31.49
C CYS A 102 1.85 0.66 -30.76
N PHE A 103 1.40 1.23 -29.63
CA PHE A 103 0.40 0.58 -28.77
C PHE A 103 -0.66 1.52 -28.18
N ALA A 104 -0.41 2.83 -28.15
CA ALA A 104 -1.32 3.84 -27.62
C ALA A 104 -1.71 4.84 -28.72
N GLY A 105 -2.96 5.30 -28.70
CA GLY A 105 -3.45 6.33 -29.60
C GLY A 105 -2.89 7.72 -29.30
N GLN A 106 -2.49 7.94 -28.05
CA GLN A 106 -1.91 9.20 -27.57
C GLN A 106 -0.69 8.97 -26.67
N ASN A 107 0.15 10.00 -26.52
CA ASN A 107 1.31 9.93 -25.63
C ASN A 107 0.92 10.28 -24.20
N TYR A 108 0.85 9.28 -23.33
CA TYR A 108 0.60 9.44 -21.90
C TYR A 108 1.86 9.62 -21.07
N PHE A 109 3.03 9.40 -21.65
CA PHE A 109 4.28 9.32 -20.89
C PHE A 109 4.92 10.70 -20.80
N ASP A 110 5.03 11.20 -19.58
CA ASP A 110 5.62 12.49 -19.27
C ASP A 110 7.11 12.37 -18.94
N PRO A 111 7.93 13.42 -19.17
CA PRO A 111 9.33 13.46 -18.72
C PRO A 111 9.48 13.26 -17.20
N ASN A 112 8.51 13.75 -16.43
CA ASN A 112 8.47 13.62 -14.98
C ASN A 112 7.98 12.24 -14.50
N GLY A 113 7.50 11.38 -15.42
CA GLY A 113 7.03 10.02 -15.09
C GLY A 113 5.80 9.97 -14.18
N VAL A 114 5.02 11.05 -14.10
CA VAL A 114 3.84 11.15 -13.21
C VAL A 114 2.80 10.11 -13.59
N PHE A 115 2.46 9.99 -14.87
CA PHE A 115 1.48 9.02 -15.35
C PHE A 115 1.81 7.59 -14.95
N LEU A 116 3.04 7.15 -15.26
CA LEU A 116 3.45 5.80 -14.91
C LEU A 116 3.58 5.63 -13.39
N SER A 117 4.03 6.64 -12.65
CA SER A 117 4.10 6.57 -11.19
C SER A 117 2.71 6.35 -10.56
N VAL A 118 1.68 7.02 -11.07
CA VAL A 118 0.31 6.88 -10.55
C VAL A 118 -0.29 5.52 -10.91
N LEU A 119 -0.16 5.08 -12.17
CA LEU A 119 -0.84 3.88 -12.67
C LEU A 119 -0.08 2.57 -12.47
N TRP A 120 1.26 2.63 -12.42
CA TRP A 120 2.12 1.48 -12.19
C TRP A 120 2.58 1.44 -10.74
N SER A 121 3.29 2.47 -10.29
CA SER A 121 3.91 2.46 -8.96
C SER A 121 2.88 2.56 -7.84
N GLY A 122 1.81 3.34 -8.01
CA GLY A 122 0.76 3.50 -7.01
C GLY A 122 0.13 2.18 -6.56
N PRO A 123 -0.52 1.42 -7.46
CA PRO A 123 -1.11 0.13 -7.12
C PRO A 123 -0.07 -0.89 -6.62
N LEU A 124 1.12 -0.94 -7.22
CA LEU A 124 2.20 -1.83 -6.76
C LEU A 124 2.65 -1.51 -5.32
N LEU A 125 2.75 -0.24 -4.95
CA LEU A 125 3.08 0.20 -3.59
C LEU A 125 1.97 -0.19 -2.61
N ILE A 126 0.71 -0.02 -2.96
CA ILE A 126 -0.42 -0.45 -2.11
C ILE A 126 -0.35 -1.97 -1.88
N ILE A 127 -0.11 -2.75 -2.94
CA ILE A 127 0.08 -4.20 -2.83
C ILE A 127 1.31 -4.52 -1.95
N ALA A 128 2.42 -3.81 -2.13
CA ALA A 128 3.62 -3.99 -1.33
C ALA A 128 3.39 -3.68 0.16
N ILE A 129 2.59 -2.64 0.49
CA ILE A 129 2.19 -2.31 1.86
C ILE A 129 1.34 -3.45 2.45
N ILE A 130 0.36 -3.97 1.69
CA ILE A 130 -0.46 -5.11 2.13
C ILE A 130 0.42 -6.34 2.41
N ILE A 131 1.39 -6.64 1.54
CA ILE A 131 2.34 -7.73 1.75
C ILE A 131 3.16 -7.46 3.02
N LEU A 132 3.72 -6.26 3.16
CA LEU A 132 4.56 -5.87 4.29
C LEU A 132 3.82 -6.03 5.63
N ILE A 133 2.56 -5.62 5.71
CA ILE A 133 1.75 -5.81 6.92
C ILE A 133 1.59 -7.31 7.23
N ASN A 134 1.23 -8.13 6.24
CA ASN A 134 1.07 -9.57 6.42
C ASN A 134 2.37 -10.28 6.82
N THR A 135 3.49 -9.90 6.20
CA THR A 135 4.80 -10.49 6.51
C THR A 135 5.28 -10.05 7.89
N LEU A 136 5.06 -8.79 8.29
CA LEU A 136 5.42 -8.30 9.62
C LEU A 136 4.71 -9.09 10.74
N PHE A 137 3.39 -9.28 10.63
CA PHE A 137 2.64 -10.10 11.60
C PHE A 137 3.18 -11.53 11.67
N SER A 138 3.44 -12.13 10.51
CA SER A 138 3.92 -13.50 10.43
C SER A 138 5.35 -13.67 10.98
N LEU A 139 6.22 -12.70 10.72
CA LEU A 139 7.58 -12.64 11.27
C LEU A 139 7.55 -12.49 12.79
N CYS A 140 6.70 -11.61 13.33
CA CYS A 140 6.50 -11.50 14.78
C CYS A 140 6.11 -12.84 15.41
N HIS A 141 5.15 -13.56 14.82
CA HIS A 141 4.78 -14.89 15.29
C HIS A 141 5.93 -15.90 15.18
N LEU A 142 6.70 -15.87 14.10
CA LEU A 142 7.85 -16.76 13.89
C LEU A 142 8.96 -16.49 14.91
N ILE A 143 9.28 -15.22 15.17
CA ILE A 143 10.27 -14.81 16.16
C ILE A 143 9.85 -15.26 17.56
N VAL A 144 8.58 -15.06 17.94
CA VAL A 144 8.07 -15.53 19.24
C VAL A 144 8.15 -17.04 19.37
N ARG A 145 7.77 -17.79 18.33
CA ARG A 145 7.87 -19.25 18.30
C ARG A 145 9.32 -19.72 18.38
N TRP A 146 10.21 -19.08 17.62
CA TRP A 146 11.64 -19.37 17.61
C TRP A 146 12.27 -19.09 18.98
N LYS A 147 11.97 -17.94 19.59
CA LYS A 147 12.39 -17.62 20.95
C LYS A 147 11.88 -18.61 21.99
N ARG A 148 10.62 -19.04 21.89
CA ARG A 148 10.06 -20.07 22.77
C ARG A 148 10.76 -21.43 22.59
N ALA A 149 11.14 -21.79 21.37
CA ALA A 149 11.90 -23.02 21.09
C ALA A 149 13.36 -22.92 21.59
N GLU A 150 14.03 -21.79 21.37
CA GLU A 150 15.37 -21.49 21.86
C GLU A 150 15.45 -21.63 23.39
N LEU A 151 14.48 -21.04 24.12
CA LEU A 151 14.41 -21.12 25.58
C LEU A 151 14.15 -22.55 26.08
N ARG A 152 13.29 -23.33 25.40
CA ARG A 152 13.05 -24.75 25.74
C ARG A 152 14.33 -25.59 25.56
N HIS A 153 15.04 -25.40 24.47
CA HIS A 153 16.30 -26.11 24.21
C HIS A 153 17.37 -25.78 25.26
N ARG A 154 17.50 -24.50 25.63
CA ARG A 154 18.39 -24.07 26.71
C ARG A 154 18.03 -24.69 28.07
N ALA A 155 16.74 -24.78 28.40
CA ALA A 155 16.29 -25.41 29.64
C ALA A 155 16.64 -26.91 29.70
N THR A 156 16.52 -27.63 28.57
CA THR A 156 16.92 -29.05 28.49
C THR A 156 18.43 -29.22 28.66
N LEU A 157 19.24 -28.38 28.01
CA LEU A 157 20.70 -28.42 28.15
C LEU A 157 21.18 -28.09 29.57
N ALA A 158 20.51 -27.16 30.25
CA ALA A 158 20.82 -26.83 31.65
C ALA A 158 20.52 -28.00 32.59
N ARG A 159 19.41 -28.72 32.37
CA ARG A 159 19.05 -29.90 33.15
C ARG A 159 20.06 -31.04 32.97
N ASN A 160 20.47 -31.32 31.74
CA ASN A 160 21.45 -32.39 31.44
C ASN A 160 22.88 -32.10 31.95
N LYS A 161 23.18 -30.88 32.41
CA LYS A 161 24.46 -30.54 33.05
C LYS A 161 24.45 -30.71 34.57
N GLN A 162 23.27 -30.87 35.17
CA GLN A 162 23.10 -31.06 36.61
C GLN A 162 22.99 -32.55 37.00
N GLU A 163 22.77 -33.43 36.03
CA GLU A 163 22.92 -34.89 36.14
C GLU A 163 24.35 -35.31 35.77
#